data_AF-I4HWD0-F1
#
_entry.id   AF-I4HWD0-F1
#
_cell.length_a   1.000
_cell.length_b   1.000
_cell.length_c   1.000
_cell.angle_alpha   90.00
_cell.angle_beta   90.00
_cell.angle_gamma   90.00
#
_symmetry.space_group_name_H-M   'P 1'
#
loop_
_entity.id
_entity.type
_entity.pdbx_description
1 polymer ?
#
loop_
_entity_poly.entity_id
_entity_poly.type
_entity_poly.pdbx_seq_one_letter_code
_entity_poly.pdbx_strand_id
1 'polypeptide(L)' 'MKTFNGIVKNGKIELPPDEQLPEGAQVTVIITEDTNFWTEASEPALAKIWDNTEDDIYAQLLR' A
#
# COMPACT_ATOMS: atom_id res chain seq x y z
N MET A 1 -11.48 -3.63 -18.83
CA MET A 1 -10.11 -4.05 -18.45
C MET A 1 -10.26 -5.11 -17.38
N LYS A 2 -9.72 -6.32 -17.56
CA LYS A 2 -9.80 -7.40 -16.57
C LYS A 2 -8.46 -7.50 -15.86
N THR A 3 -8.48 -7.44 -14.54
CA THR A 3 -7.29 -7.58 -13.71
C THR A 3 -7.27 -8.98 -13.12
N PHE A 4 -6.10 -9.59 -13.09
CA PHE A 4 -5.86 -10.91 -12.49
C PHE A 4 -4.83 -10.71 -11.38
N ASN A 5 -5.11 -11.20 -10.18
CA ASN A 5 -4.18 -11.13 -9.07
C ASN A 5 -3.32 -12.39 -9.08
N GLY A 6 -2.01 -12.23 -9.12
CA GLY A 6 -1.06 -13.36 -9.10
C GLY A 6 0.04 -13.12 -8.09
N ILE A 7 0.70 -14.20 -7.70
CA ILE A 7 1.87 -14.16 -6.83
C ILE A 7 3.10 -14.65 -7.57
N VAL A 8 4.24 -14.01 -7.34
CA VAL A 8 5.50 -14.48 -7.90
C VAL A 8 6.06 -15.60 -7.01
N LYS A 9 6.26 -16.78 -7.59
CA LYS A 9 6.92 -17.92 -6.95
C LYS A 9 7.96 -18.50 -7.89
N ASN A 10 9.18 -18.68 -7.38
CA ASN A 10 10.31 -19.19 -8.17
C ASN A 10 10.53 -18.44 -9.50
N GLY A 11 10.33 -17.12 -9.50
CA GLY A 11 10.48 -16.28 -10.69
C GLY A 11 9.35 -16.41 -11.73
N LYS A 12 8.26 -17.12 -11.41
CA LYS A 12 7.07 -17.24 -12.26
C LYS A 12 5.87 -16.61 -11.59
N ILE A 13 4.98 -16.00 -12.38
CA ILE A 13 3.70 -15.49 -11.90
C ILE A 13 2.73 -16.67 -11.88
N GLU A 14 2.25 -17.06 -10.69
CA GLU A 14 1.18 -18.04 -10.52
C GLU A 14 -0.16 -17.30 -10.38
N LEU A 15 -1.12 -17.66 -11.23
CA LEU A 15 -2.51 -17.21 -11.15
C LEU A 15 -3.35 -18.21 -10.32
N PRO A 16 -4.43 -17.77 -9.68
CA PRO A 16 -5.41 -18.65 -9.06
C PRO A 16 -5.95 -19.69 -10.06
N PRO A 17 -6.28 -20.92 -9.63
CA PRO A 17 -6.70 -22.00 -10.53
C PRO A 17 -7.92 -21.65 -11.40
N ASP A 18 -8.77 -20.77 -10.89
CA ASP A 18 -10.05 -20.37 -11.46
C ASP A 18 -9.88 -19.29 -12.55
N GLU A 19 -8.66 -18.76 -12.67
CA GLU A 19 -8.32 -17.62 -13.50
C GLU A 19 -7.33 -18.03 -14.60
N GLN A 20 -7.84 -18.11 -15.84
CA GLN A 20 -7.02 -18.41 -17.02
C GLN A 20 -6.98 -17.20 -17.94
N LEU A 21 -5.77 -16.93 -18.45
CA LEU A 21 -5.56 -15.95 -19.51
C LEU A 21 -5.86 -16.61 -20.86
N PRO A 22 -6.55 -15.92 -21.77
CA PRO A 22 -6.76 -16.45 -23.12
C PRO A 22 -5.42 -16.61 -23.85
N GLU A 23 -5.33 -17.65 -24.68
CA GLU A 23 -4.14 -17.93 -25.48
C GLU A 23 -3.81 -16.75 -26.40
N GLY A 24 -2.52 -16.40 -26.50
CA GLY A 24 -2.05 -15.28 -27.31
C GLY A 24 -2.37 -13.88 -26.76
N ALA A 25 -2.91 -13.78 -25.53
CA ALA A 25 -3.19 -12.49 -24.91
C ALA A 25 -1.91 -11.68 -24.65
N GLN A 26 -1.93 -10.42 -25.04
CA GLN A 26 -0.93 -9.44 -24.61
C GLN A 26 -1.29 -8.93 -23.22
N VAL A 27 -0.34 -9.01 -22.28
CA VAL A 27 -0.55 -8.61 -20.88
C VAL A 27 0.43 -7.53 -20.45
N THR A 28 -0.03 -6.66 -19.56
CA THR A 28 0.80 -5.70 -18.84
C THR A 28 0.85 -6.12 -17.39
N VAL A 29 2.06 -6.29 -16.84
CA VAL A 29 2.25 -6.67 -15.43
C VAL A 29 2.45 -5.41 -14.60
N ILE A 30 1.67 -5.26 -13.54
CA ILE A 30 1.82 -4.20 -12.53
C ILE A 30 2.26 -4.88 -11.24
N ILE A 31 3.41 -4.47 -10.70
CA ILE A 31 3.89 -4.93 -9.40
C ILE A 31 3.37 -3.95 -8.35
N THR A 32 2.51 -4.43 -7.47
CA THR A 32 2.05 -3.67 -6.31
C THR A 32 2.93 -4.04 -5.12
N GLU A 33 3.78 -3.11 -4.68
CA GLU A 33 4.45 -3.22 -3.40
C GLU A 33 3.48 -2.79 -2.29
N ASP A 34 3.55 -3.43 -1.13
CA ASP A 34 2.77 -3.00 0.01
C ASP A 34 3.32 -1.68 0.56
N THR A 35 2.75 -0.57 0.08
CA THR A 35 3.10 0.78 0.53
C THR A 35 2.58 1.07 1.94
N ASN A 36 1.68 0.23 2.46
CA ASN A 36 1.09 0.45 3.78
C ASN A 36 2.12 0.16 4.88
N PHE A 37 3.07 -0.76 4.65
CA PHE A 37 4.11 -1.06 5.62
C PHE A 37 4.85 0.19 6.11
N TRP A 38 5.31 1.04 5.19
CA TRP A 38 6.02 2.27 5.55
C TRP A 38 5.10 3.31 6.19
N THR A 39 3.85 3.37 5.73
CA THR A 39 2.83 4.27 6.28
C THR A 39 2.53 3.90 7.74
N GLU A 40 2.16 2.64 7.99
CA GLU A 40 1.86 2.08 9.32
C GLU A 40 3.07 2.13 10.25
N ALA A 41 4.28 1.84 9.76
CA ALA A 41 5.50 1.88 10.58
C ALA A 41 5.88 3.31 11.00
N SER A 42 5.56 4.32 10.17
CA SER A 42 5.90 5.73 10.44
C SER A 42 4.89 6.44 11.34
N GLU A 43 3.65 5.94 11.42
CA GLU A 43 2.53 6.55 12.14
C GLU A 43 2.81 6.80 13.64
N PRO A 44 3.42 5.88 14.42
CA PRO A 44 3.73 6.13 15.83
C PRO A 44 4.78 7.23 16.03
N ALA A 45 5.75 7.35 15.11
CA ALA A 45 6.78 8.38 15.18
C ALA A 45 6.19 9.76 14.86
N LEU A 46 5.26 9.82 13.89
CA LEU A 46 4.54 11.03 13.55
C LEU A 46 3.61 11.48 14.68
N ALA A 47 2.82 10.56 15.25
CA ALA A 47 1.92 10.84 16.36
C ALA A 47 2.66 11.45 17.57
N LYS A 48 3.86 10.96 17.89
CA LYS A 48 4.67 11.49 19.00
C LYS A 48 5.06 12.97 18.84
N ILE A 49 5.21 13.45 17.61
CA ILE A 49 5.64 14.83 17.32
C ILE A 49 4.42 15.73 17.09
N TRP A 50 3.39 15.23 16.40
CA TRP A 50 2.23 16.01 15.97
C TRP A 50 1.08 16.05 16.99
N ASP A 51 0.94 15.02 17.83
CA ASP A 51 -0.05 14.96 18.92
C ASP A 51 0.57 15.45 20.24
N ASN A 52 1.30 16.58 20.17
CA ASN A 52 1.91 17.18 21.34
C ASN A 52 0.95 18.18 21.99
N THR A 53 0.43 17.82 23.16
CA THR A 53 -0.45 18.68 23.97
C THR A 53 0.16 20.02 24.37
N GLU A 54 1.49 20.16 24.32
CA GLU A 54 2.16 21.45 24.57
C GLU A 54 1.98 22.44 23.41
N ASP A 55 1.87 21.96 22.16
CA ASP A 55 1.68 22.81 20.98
C ASP A 55 0.24 23.35 20.88
N ASP A 56 -0.74 22.65 21.48
CA ASP A 56 -2.13 23.10 21.58
C ASP A 56 -2.31 24.38 22.42
N ILE A 57 -1.33 24.74 23.26
CA ILE A 57 -1.37 25.95 24.07
C ILE A 57 -1.32 27.20 23.19
N TYR A 58 -0.54 27.17 22.11
CA TYR A 58 -0.48 28.28 21.15
C TYR A 58 -1.81 28.47 20.42
N ALA A 59 -2.53 27.38 20.13
CA ALA A 59 -3.86 27.45 19.54
C ALA A 59 -4.89 28.14 20.45
N GLN A 60 -4.68 28.11 21.78
CA GLN A 60 -5.56 28.79 22.74
C GLN A 60 -5.29 30.29 22.86
N LEU A 61 -4.09 30.77 22.52
CA LEU A 61 -3.69 32.18 22.60
C LEU A 61 -4.21 33.03 21.42
N LEU A 62 -4.74 32.40 20.37
CA LEU A 62 -5.33 33.06 19.21
C LEU A 62 -6.85 33.33 19.35
N ARG A 63 -7.42 33.14 20.54
CA ARG A 63 -8.82 33.45 20.88
C ARG A 63 -9.00 34.83 21.49
#